data_AF-A0A9P7F1A1-F1
#
_entry.id   AF-A0A9P7F1A1-F1
#
_cell.length_a   1.000
_cell.length_b   1.000
_cell.length_c   1.000
_cell.angle_alpha   90.00
_cell.angle_beta   90.00
_cell.angle_gamma   90.00
#
_symmetry.space_group_name_H-M   'P 1'
#
loop_
_entity.id
_entity.type
_entity.pdbx_description
1 polymer ?
#
loop_
_entity_poly.entity_id
_entity_poly.type
_entity_poly.pdbx_seq_one_letter_code
_entity_poly.pdbx_strand_id
1 'polypeptide(L)'
;MSTNAPTITPQPTFYGNYKKGEEPTNWMRNYQLSFPSSYSDAEKITQFELQCAAASPAEAWYATLTGADTATWSAFLTAFRKCWPPPIQVTLTVTQKKDRIRAIVLKEEEIGVMIEEDRGREWGHVKWAKTIARTAQGFNDTQCHLLDVILENTPEVLRDFLADNYSSWADFEADVAKISTSQLDRAKQQMATEKKLRSNVDKLQSQVTDNHSKTSNPVPSQQVQQGAYTPPAY
;
A
#
# COMPACT_ATOMS: atom_id res chain seq x y z
N MET A 1 -41.78 -9.35 -34.22
CA MET A 1 -40.83 -8.36 -33.68
C MET A 1 -41.09 -8.28 -32.19
N SER A 2 -40.27 -8.94 -31.37
CA SER A 2 -40.41 -8.89 -29.91
C SER A 2 -39.68 -7.64 -29.40
N THR A 3 -40.44 -6.67 -28.92
CA THR A 3 -39.89 -5.50 -28.22
C THR A 3 -39.39 -5.96 -26.85
N ASN A 4 -38.08 -6.05 -26.69
CA ASN A 4 -37.46 -6.13 -25.36
C ASN A 4 -37.79 -4.83 -24.62
N ALA A 5 -38.75 -4.89 -23.69
CA ALA A 5 -38.96 -3.80 -22.74
C ALA A 5 -37.67 -3.65 -21.91
N PRO A 6 -37.14 -2.43 -21.72
CA PRO A 6 -35.96 -2.22 -20.88
C PRO A 6 -36.31 -2.68 -19.45
N THR A 7 -35.59 -3.69 -18.97
CA THR A 7 -35.70 -4.14 -17.58
C THR A 7 -35.20 -3.02 -16.68
N ILE A 8 -36.12 -2.32 -16.03
CA ILE A 8 -35.80 -1.32 -15.00
C ILE A 8 -35.13 -2.09 -13.86
N THR A 9 -33.84 -1.85 -13.64
CA THR A 9 -33.14 -2.44 -12.49
C THR A 9 -33.68 -1.76 -11.24
N PRO A 10 -34.37 -2.48 -10.33
CA PRO A 10 -34.93 -1.88 -9.14
C PRO A 10 -33.80 -1.32 -8.29
N GLN A 11 -33.81 -0.01 -8.08
CA GLN A 11 -32.86 0.65 -7.20
C GLN A 11 -33.22 0.32 -5.75
N PRO A 12 -32.22 0.09 -4.87
CA PRO A 12 -32.48 -0.04 -3.45
C PRO A 12 -33.08 1.26 -2.92
N THR A 13 -33.98 1.16 -1.94
CA THR A 13 -34.57 2.32 -1.27
C THR A 13 -33.50 3.20 -0.64
N PHE A 14 -33.64 4.52 -0.79
CA PHE A 14 -32.74 5.54 -0.26
C PHE A 14 -33.19 6.02 1.12
N TYR A 15 -32.32 5.92 2.10
CA TYR A 15 -32.57 6.37 3.47
C TYR A 15 -31.95 7.75 3.74
N GLY A 16 -30.85 8.09 3.07
CA GLY A 16 -30.14 9.35 3.24
C GLY A 16 -29.40 9.46 4.58
N ASN A 17 -29.04 8.32 5.20
CA ASN A 17 -28.47 8.29 6.55
C ASN A 17 -27.06 7.68 6.65
N TYR A 18 -26.44 7.36 5.50
CA TYR A 18 -25.10 6.76 5.41
C TYR A 18 -24.94 5.41 6.13
N LYS A 19 -26.04 4.72 6.48
CA LYS A 19 -26.00 3.40 7.12
C LYS A 19 -26.08 2.29 6.07
N LYS A 20 -25.76 1.07 6.50
CA LYS A 20 -25.86 -0.15 5.67
C LYS A 20 -25.08 -0.09 4.34
N GLY A 21 -23.98 0.66 4.30
CA GLY A 21 -23.16 0.82 3.10
C GLY A 21 -23.78 1.74 2.04
N GLU A 22 -24.83 2.50 2.37
CA GLU A 22 -25.39 3.52 1.50
C GLU A 22 -24.41 4.69 1.35
N GLU A 23 -23.91 4.88 0.13
CA GLU A 23 -23.15 6.08 -0.25
C GLU A 23 -24.04 6.92 -1.19
N PRO A 24 -24.57 8.07 -0.74
CA PRO A 24 -25.54 8.87 -1.49
C PRO A 24 -25.10 9.26 -2.90
N THR A 25 -23.81 9.50 -3.13
CA THR A 25 -23.30 9.87 -4.45
C THR A 25 -23.42 8.70 -5.44
N ASN A 26 -23.03 7.50 -5.02
CA ASN A 26 -23.13 6.27 -5.80
C ASN A 26 -24.58 5.87 -6.00
N TRP A 27 -25.40 6.00 -4.95
CA TRP A 27 -26.83 5.77 -5.06
C TRP A 27 -27.46 6.69 -6.12
N MET A 28 -27.18 8.00 -6.06
CA MET A 28 -27.70 8.97 -7.03
C MET A 28 -27.23 8.68 -8.47
N ARG A 29 -25.99 8.20 -8.66
CA ARG A 29 -25.52 7.77 -9.99
C ARG A 29 -26.30 6.56 -10.50
N ASN A 30 -26.51 5.55 -9.66
CA ASN A 30 -27.28 4.37 -10.05
C ASN A 30 -28.75 4.72 -10.34
N TYR A 31 -29.32 5.63 -9.54
CA TYR A 31 -30.63 6.21 -9.77
C TYR A 31 -30.72 6.88 -11.15
N GLN A 32 -29.74 7.73 -11.50
CA GLN A 32 -29.66 8.35 -12.84
C GLN A 32 -29.57 7.32 -13.98
N LEU A 33 -28.76 6.28 -13.80
CA LEU A 33 -28.60 5.21 -14.80
C LEU A 33 -29.84 4.34 -14.95
N SER A 34 -30.74 4.33 -13.97
CA SER A 34 -31.96 3.53 -14.00
C SER A 34 -33.05 4.11 -14.91
N PHE A 35 -32.95 5.38 -15.31
CA PHE A 35 -33.96 6.03 -16.12
C PHE A 35 -33.81 5.77 -17.61
N PRO A 36 -34.92 5.54 -18.33
CA PRO A 36 -34.96 5.74 -19.77
C PRO A 36 -34.54 7.16 -20.12
N SER A 37 -33.83 7.33 -21.24
CA SER A 37 -33.44 8.65 -21.75
C SER A 37 -34.63 9.56 -22.07
N SER A 38 -35.83 9.00 -22.20
CA SER A 38 -37.08 9.72 -22.47
C SER A 38 -37.69 10.39 -21.25
N TYR A 39 -37.22 10.12 -20.03
CA TYR A 39 -37.79 10.74 -18.83
C TYR A 39 -37.48 12.25 -18.79
N SER A 40 -38.53 13.03 -18.57
CA SER A 40 -38.43 14.44 -18.23
C SER A 40 -37.82 14.65 -16.85
N ASP A 41 -37.36 15.87 -16.58
CA ASP A 41 -36.80 16.22 -15.29
C ASP A 41 -37.83 16.11 -14.16
N ALA A 42 -39.08 16.49 -14.42
CA ALA A 42 -40.17 16.35 -13.46
C ALA A 42 -40.42 14.87 -13.09
N GLU A 43 -40.42 13.97 -14.07
CA GLU A 43 -40.59 12.53 -13.82
C GLU A 43 -39.43 11.96 -12.98
N LYS A 44 -38.18 12.35 -13.27
CA LYS A 44 -37.01 11.92 -12.49
C LYS A 44 -37.07 12.40 -11.03
N ILE A 45 -37.60 13.60 -10.79
CA ILE A 45 -37.70 14.17 -9.44
C ILE A 45 -38.84 13.49 -8.68
N THR A 46 -40.02 13.34 -9.28
CA THR A 46 -41.15 12.65 -8.64
C THR A 46 -40.84 11.20 -8.31
N GLN A 47 -40.11 10.49 -9.18
CA GLN A 47 -39.67 9.12 -8.89
C GLN A 47 -38.69 9.04 -7.72
N PHE A 48 -38.02 10.14 -7.34
CA PHE A 48 -37.02 10.11 -6.28
C PHE A 48 -37.72 10.00 -4.94
N GLU A 49 -38.84 10.71 -4.78
CA GLU A 49 -39.72 10.61 -3.62
C GLU A 49 -40.14 9.15 -3.37
N LEU A 50 -40.55 8.45 -4.43
CA LEU A 50 -40.96 7.03 -4.35
C LEU A 50 -39.82 6.09 -3.95
N GLN A 51 -38.58 6.50 -4.18
CA GLN A 51 -37.40 5.75 -3.77
C GLN A 51 -36.92 6.11 -2.36
N CYS A 52 -37.46 7.14 -1.74
CA CYS A 52 -37.15 7.47 -0.35
C CYS A 52 -37.81 6.45 0.58
N ALA A 53 -37.08 6.01 1.62
CA ALA A 53 -37.66 5.19 2.67
C ALA A 53 -38.65 6.03 3.49
N ALA A 54 -39.79 5.42 3.85
CA ALA A 54 -40.75 6.07 4.74
C ALA A 54 -40.12 6.42 6.09
N ALA A 55 -40.44 7.60 6.62
CA ALA A 55 -39.91 8.19 7.84
C ALA A 55 -38.37 8.29 7.86
N SER A 56 -37.74 8.46 6.69
CA SER A 56 -36.30 8.58 6.56
C SER A 56 -35.82 10.04 6.45
N PRO A 57 -34.54 10.32 6.74
CA PRO A 57 -33.93 11.61 6.44
C PRO A 57 -34.08 12.05 4.98
N ALA A 58 -34.06 11.11 4.03
CA ALA A 58 -34.24 11.42 2.61
C ALA A 58 -35.65 11.94 2.29
N GLU A 59 -36.68 11.28 2.82
CA GLU A 59 -38.09 11.72 2.67
C GLU A 59 -38.31 13.09 3.33
N ALA A 60 -37.80 13.26 4.56
CA ALA A 60 -37.89 14.52 5.28
C ALA A 60 -37.19 15.66 4.53
N TRP A 61 -36.02 15.40 3.94
CA TRP A 61 -35.30 16.38 3.11
C TRP A 61 -36.08 16.73 1.84
N TYR A 62 -36.62 15.73 1.12
CA TYR A 62 -37.37 15.95 -0.10
C TYR A 62 -38.56 16.89 0.13
N ALA A 63 -39.26 16.74 1.26
CA ALA A 63 -40.37 17.61 1.66
C ALA A 63 -39.97 19.08 1.93
N THR A 64 -38.67 19.38 2.07
CA THR A 64 -38.16 20.75 2.25
C THR A 64 -37.78 21.45 0.95
N LEU A 65 -37.80 20.74 -0.18
CA LEU A 65 -37.39 21.29 -1.46
C LEU A 65 -38.37 22.37 -1.94
N THR A 66 -37.81 23.48 -2.43
CA THR A 66 -38.60 24.56 -3.01
C THR A 66 -38.90 24.28 -4.49
N GLY A 67 -39.86 25.00 -5.06
CA GLY A 67 -40.11 24.93 -6.51
C GLY A 67 -38.89 25.30 -7.37
N ALA A 68 -37.94 26.08 -6.83
CA ALA A 68 -36.68 26.37 -7.51
C ALA A 68 -35.72 25.17 -7.50
N ASP A 69 -35.68 24.42 -6.40
CA ASP A 69 -34.85 23.21 -6.27
C ASP A 69 -35.35 22.09 -7.18
N THR A 70 -36.66 22.03 -7.45
CA THR A 70 -37.28 20.99 -8.30
C THR A 70 -37.57 21.46 -9.74
N ALA A 71 -37.15 22.67 -10.12
CA ALA A 71 -37.45 23.24 -11.43
C ALA A 71 -36.76 22.51 -12.58
N THR A 72 -35.56 21.99 -12.34
CA THR A 72 -34.77 21.23 -13.30
C THR A 72 -34.01 20.13 -12.59
N TRP A 73 -33.60 19.10 -13.35
CA TRP A 73 -32.77 18.03 -12.80
C TRP A 73 -31.43 18.55 -12.27
N SER A 74 -30.87 19.58 -12.92
CA SER A 74 -29.63 20.23 -12.48
C SER A 74 -29.78 20.94 -11.13
N ALA A 75 -30.89 21.67 -10.93
CA ALA A 75 -31.20 22.32 -9.65
C ALA A 75 -31.38 21.27 -8.54
N PHE A 76 -32.11 20.19 -8.83
CA PHE A 76 -32.33 19.10 -7.89
C PHE A 76 -31.01 18.44 -7.46
N LEU A 77 -30.11 18.14 -8.40
CA LEU A 77 -28.78 17.60 -8.10
C LEU A 77 -27.92 18.56 -7.27
N THR A 78 -28.09 19.87 -7.46
CA THR A 78 -27.38 20.88 -6.68
C THR A 78 -27.88 20.87 -5.23
N ALA A 79 -29.20 20.84 -5.03
CA ALA A 79 -29.80 20.70 -3.71
C ALA A 79 -29.39 19.38 -3.04
N PHE A 80 -29.41 18.27 -3.80
CA PHE A 80 -29.00 16.95 -3.32
C PHE A 80 -27.55 16.95 -2.83
N ARG A 81 -26.61 17.46 -3.64
CA ARG A 81 -25.18 17.52 -3.27
C ARG A 81 -24.90 18.48 -2.11
N LYS A 82 -25.79 19.44 -1.85
CA LYS A 82 -25.72 20.29 -0.67
C LYS A 82 -26.11 19.54 0.60
N CYS A 83 -27.12 18.67 0.52
CA CYS A 83 -27.58 17.85 1.66
C CYS A 83 -26.67 16.64 1.91
N TRP A 84 -26.25 15.96 0.85
CA TRP A 84 -25.30 14.85 0.87
C TRP A 84 -24.07 15.21 0.03
N PRO A 85 -23.08 15.92 0.62
CA PRO A 85 -21.84 16.24 -0.06
C PRO A 85 -21.13 14.99 -0.57
N PRO A 86 -20.51 15.05 -1.76
CA PRO A 86 -19.66 13.98 -2.25
C PRO A 86 -18.55 13.64 -1.24
N PRO A 87 -18.10 12.38 -1.17
CA PRO A 87 -16.98 12.00 -0.31
C PRO A 87 -15.77 12.88 -0.57
N ILE A 88 -15.27 13.51 0.49
CA ILE A 88 -14.02 14.27 0.42
C ILE A 88 -12.90 13.26 0.22
N GLN A 89 -12.16 13.40 -0.88
CA GLN A 89 -10.93 12.65 -1.08
C GLN A 89 -9.89 13.16 -0.08
N VAL A 90 -9.61 12.34 0.93
CA VAL A 90 -8.56 12.66 1.90
C VAL A 90 -7.22 12.62 1.17
N THR A 91 -6.62 13.79 0.99
CA THR A 91 -5.27 13.87 0.43
C THR A 91 -4.29 13.42 1.50
N LEU A 92 -3.70 12.24 1.27
CA LEU A 92 -2.67 11.73 2.17
C LEU A 92 -1.45 12.64 2.13
N THR A 93 -0.90 12.92 3.31
CA THR A 93 0.43 13.54 3.44
C THR A 93 1.51 12.64 2.83
N VAL A 94 2.67 13.20 2.50
CA VAL A 94 3.81 12.42 1.98
C VAL A 94 4.17 11.29 2.95
N THR A 95 4.22 11.56 4.25
CA THR A 95 4.49 10.56 5.29
C THR A 95 3.48 9.40 5.25
N GLN A 96 2.18 9.71 5.20
CA GLN A 96 1.14 8.67 5.14
C GLN A 96 1.20 7.85 3.85
N LYS A 97 1.59 8.46 2.72
CA LYS A 97 1.82 7.72 1.47
C LYS A 97 2.99 6.75 1.64
N LYS A 98 4.11 7.21 2.20
CA LYS A 98 5.28 6.37 2.50
C LYS A 98 4.90 5.21 3.43
N ASP A 99 4.18 5.47 4.52
CA ASP A 99 3.77 4.43 5.47
C ASP A 99 2.86 3.37 4.83
N ARG A 100 1.95 3.78 3.95
CA ARG A 100 1.11 2.82 3.21
C ARG A 100 1.91 1.96 2.23
N ILE A 101 2.93 2.52 1.58
CA ILE A 101 3.83 1.75 0.72
C ILE A 101 4.64 0.75 1.56
N ARG A 102 5.19 1.17 2.72
CA ARG A 102 5.92 0.27 3.63
C ARG A 102 5.10 -0.90 4.12
N ALA A 103 3.78 -0.72 4.28
CA ALA A 103 2.88 -1.79 4.70
C ALA A 103 2.71 -2.89 3.63
N ILE A 104 3.11 -2.66 2.38
CA ILE A 104 3.06 -3.65 1.29
C ILE A 104 4.33 -4.49 1.34
N VAL A 105 4.30 -5.53 2.17
CA VAL A 105 5.44 -6.42 2.40
C VAL A 105 5.40 -7.60 1.44
N LEU A 106 6.53 -7.88 0.79
CA LEU A 106 6.78 -9.14 0.09
C LEU A 106 7.47 -10.10 1.04
N LYS A 107 6.84 -11.24 1.33
CA LYS A 107 7.47 -12.24 2.18
C LYS A 107 8.49 -13.05 1.40
N GLU A 108 9.57 -13.46 2.05
CA GLU A 108 10.66 -14.18 1.40
C GLU A 108 10.20 -15.53 0.80
N GLU A 109 9.26 -16.20 1.46
CA GLU A 109 8.63 -17.43 1.00
C GLU A 109 7.74 -17.25 -0.25
N GLU A 110 7.33 -16.02 -0.59
CA GLU A 110 6.53 -15.72 -1.78
C GLU A 110 7.42 -15.41 -3.01
N ILE A 111 8.71 -15.18 -2.79
CA ILE A 111 9.66 -14.81 -3.85
C ILE A 111 9.98 -16.03 -4.71
N GLY A 112 9.65 -15.93 -5.99
CA GLY A 112 9.81 -17.02 -6.96
C GLY A 112 8.75 -18.12 -6.82
N VAL A 113 7.68 -17.89 -6.05
CA VAL A 113 6.55 -18.83 -5.90
C VAL A 113 5.38 -18.37 -6.75
N MET A 114 4.75 -19.29 -7.47
CA MET A 114 3.56 -19.04 -8.27
C MET A 114 2.36 -19.01 -7.32
N ILE A 115 1.64 -17.90 -7.29
CA ILE A 115 0.43 -17.72 -6.48
C ILE A 115 -0.78 -17.87 -7.41
N GLU A 116 -1.71 -18.74 -7.05
CA GLU A 116 -3.00 -18.89 -7.75
C GLU A 116 -4.06 -18.03 -7.07
N GLU A 117 -4.79 -17.24 -7.86
CA GLU A 117 -5.96 -16.46 -7.43
C GLU A 117 -7.10 -16.65 -8.42
N ASP A 118 -8.31 -16.20 -8.04
CA ASP A 118 -9.52 -16.27 -8.88
C ASP A 118 -9.35 -15.65 -10.28
N ARG A 119 -8.36 -14.76 -10.46
CA ARG A 119 -8.09 -14.04 -11.72
C ARG A 119 -6.89 -14.58 -12.50
N GLY A 120 -6.25 -15.67 -12.06
CA GLY A 120 -5.14 -16.30 -12.75
C GLY A 120 -3.95 -16.61 -11.85
N ARG A 121 -2.78 -16.83 -12.46
CA ARG A 121 -1.55 -17.17 -11.76
C ARG A 121 -0.47 -16.13 -12.02
N GLU A 122 0.20 -15.72 -10.95
CA GLU A 122 1.31 -14.79 -11.04
C GLU A 122 2.37 -15.09 -9.97
N TRP A 123 3.62 -14.79 -10.27
CA TRP A 123 4.70 -14.93 -9.30
C TRP A 123 4.54 -13.91 -8.17
N GLY A 124 4.85 -14.30 -6.92
CA GLY A 124 4.64 -13.44 -5.74
C GLY A 124 5.35 -12.09 -5.82
N HIS A 125 6.59 -12.06 -6.31
CA HIS A 125 7.33 -10.81 -6.54
C HIS A 125 6.68 -9.91 -7.60
N VAL A 126 6.11 -10.49 -8.66
CA VAL A 126 5.38 -9.74 -9.71
C VAL A 126 4.09 -9.16 -9.16
N LYS A 127 3.33 -9.95 -8.39
CA LYS A 127 2.12 -9.50 -7.69
C LYS A 127 2.40 -8.33 -6.73
N TRP A 128 3.48 -8.45 -5.96
CA TRP A 128 3.92 -7.41 -5.06
C TRP A 128 4.24 -6.11 -5.82
N ALA A 129 5.03 -6.19 -6.90
CA ALA A 129 5.37 -5.01 -7.70
C ALA A 129 4.14 -4.31 -8.28
N LYS A 130 3.18 -5.09 -8.83
CA LYS A 130 1.88 -4.55 -9.30
C LYS A 130 1.10 -3.87 -8.19
N THR A 131 1.06 -4.47 -6.99
CA THR A 131 0.36 -3.89 -5.84
C THR A 131 0.96 -2.55 -5.43
N ILE A 132 2.30 -2.47 -5.39
CA ILE A 132 3.04 -1.24 -5.12
C ILE A 132 2.75 -0.18 -6.17
N ALA A 133 2.94 -0.51 -7.44
CA ALA A 133 2.76 0.42 -8.56
C ALA A 133 1.34 0.99 -8.61
N ARG A 134 0.32 0.13 -8.48
CA ARG A 134 -1.09 0.56 -8.41
C ARG A 134 -1.36 1.46 -7.21
N THR A 135 -0.76 1.15 -6.06
CA THR A 135 -0.93 1.96 -4.85
C THR A 135 -0.29 3.34 -5.02
N ALA A 136 0.93 3.41 -5.53
CA ALA A 136 1.63 4.66 -5.79
C ALA A 136 0.92 5.51 -6.86
N GLN A 137 0.43 4.89 -7.93
CA GLN A 137 -0.43 5.55 -8.91
C GLN A 137 -1.72 6.08 -8.29
N GLY A 138 -2.34 5.33 -7.36
CA GLY A 138 -3.49 5.79 -6.58
C GLY A 138 -3.19 7.01 -5.68
N PHE A 139 -1.90 7.27 -5.41
CA PHE A 139 -1.44 8.50 -4.73
C PHE A 139 -1.06 9.62 -5.69
N ASN A 140 -1.35 9.47 -6.99
CA ASN A 140 -0.92 10.33 -8.08
C ASN A 140 0.60 10.47 -8.21
N ASP A 141 1.37 9.47 -7.76
CA ASP A 141 2.80 9.42 -8.03
C ASP A 141 3.03 8.71 -9.38
N THR A 142 3.32 9.46 -10.43
CA THR A 142 3.57 8.91 -11.78
C THR A 142 5.05 8.83 -12.14
N GLN A 143 5.92 9.46 -11.35
CA GLN A 143 7.36 9.60 -11.62
C GLN A 143 8.23 8.84 -10.59
N CYS A 144 7.64 7.85 -9.91
CA CYS A 144 8.34 7.01 -8.95
C CYS A 144 9.01 7.77 -7.80
N HIS A 145 8.42 8.87 -7.31
CA HIS A 145 8.96 9.63 -6.17
C HIS A 145 8.98 8.83 -4.86
N LEU A 146 8.21 7.75 -4.78
CA LEU A 146 8.16 6.83 -3.63
C LEU A 146 9.09 5.61 -3.77
N LEU A 147 9.93 5.56 -4.82
CA LEU A 147 10.83 4.43 -5.09
C LEU A 147 11.86 4.21 -3.97
N ASP A 148 12.35 5.28 -3.36
CA ASP A 148 13.29 5.23 -2.22
C ASP A 148 12.76 4.31 -1.12
N VAL A 149 11.50 4.51 -0.71
CA VAL A 149 10.86 3.72 0.34
C VAL A 149 10.66 2.28 -0.09
N ILE A 150 10.44 2.01 -1.36
CA ILE A 150 10.26 0.65 -1.86
C ILE A 150 11.58 -0.09 -1.81
N LEU A 151 12.65 0.50 -2.36
CA LEU A 151 13.98 -0.10 -2.36
C LEU A 151 14.52 -0.34 -0.94
N GLU A 152 14.21 0.54 0.02
CA GLU A 152 14.51 0.34 1.44
C GLU A 152 13.85 -0.91 2.04
N ASN A 153 12.65 -1.28 1.58
CA ASN A 153 11.86 -2.41 2.13
C ASN A 153 11.89 -3.64 1.22
N THR A 154 12.58 -3.58 0.08
CA THR A 154 12.71 -4.70 -0.85
C THR A 154 13.56 -5.81 -0.22
N PRO A 155 13.11 -7.08 -0.25
CA PRO A 155 13.91 -8.21 0.19
C PRO A 155 15.27 -8.25 -0.51
N GLU A 156 16.34 -8.53 0.24
CA GLU A 156 17.73 -8.48 -0.25
C GLU A 156 17.95 -9.33 -1.50
N VAL A 157 17.30 -10.50 -1.59
CA VAL A 157 17.33 -11.38 -2.77
C VAL A 157 16.86 -10.72 -4.06
N LEU A 158 16.00 -9.69 -3.99
CA LEU A 158 15.51 -8.95 -5.15
C LEU A 158 16.32 -7.69 -5.45
N ARG A 159 17.02 -7.15 -4.44
CA ARG A 159 17.60 -5.81 -4.50
C ARG A 159 18.60 -5.65 -5.64
N ASP A 160 19.42 -6.67 -5.88
CA ASP A 160 20.44 -6.66 -6.94
C ASP A 160 19.86 -6.74 -8.37
N PHE A 161 18.57 -7.03 -8.51
CA PHE A 161 17.89 -7.09 -9.81
C PHE A 161 17.17 -5.81 -10.19
N LEU A 162 17.08 -4.84 -9.27
CA LEU A 162 16.31 -3.61 -9.47
C LEU A 162 17.25 -2.43 -9.71
N ALA A 163 16.82 -1.49 -10.54
CA ALA A 163 17.52 -0.24 -10.73
C ALA A 163 17.27 0.71 -9.56
N ASP A 164 18.25 1.57 -9.28
CA ASP A 164 18.14 2.62 -8.27
C ASP A 164 17.14 3.73 -8.67
N ASN A 165 16.74 3.78 -9.94
CA ASN A 165 15.77 4.74 -10.46
C ASN A 165 14.92 4.14 -11.60
N TYR A 166 13.69 4.63 -11.71
CA TYR A 166 12.74 4.30 -12.76
C TYR A 166 12.00 5.56 -13.21
N SER A 167 11.77 5.69 -14.52
CA SER A 167 10.98 6.78 -15.11
C SER A 167 9.47 6.61 -14.93
N SER A 168 9.01 5.38 -14.73
CA SER A 168 7.60 5.06 -14.54
C SER A 168 7.43 3.77 -13.74
N TRP A 169 6.26 3.62 -13.11
CA TRP A 169 5.90 2.38 -12.41
C TRP A 169 5.77 1.18 -13.36
N ALA A 170 5.47 1.43 -14.63
CA ALA A 170 5.40 0.37 -15.64
C ALA A 170 6.79 -0.22 -15.93
N ASP A 171 7.84 0.61 -15.94
CA ASP A 171 9.22 0.16 -16.11
C ASP A 171 9.66 -0.69 -14.92
N PHE A 172 9.33 -0.25 -13.70
CA PHE A 172 9.57 -1.02 -12.47
C PHE A 172 8.86 -2.38 -12.49
N GLU A 173 7.56 -2.42 -12.80
CA GLU A 173 6.81 -3.67 -12.93
C GLU A 173 7.41 -4.60 -13.98
N ALA A 174 7.79 -4.05 -15.15
CA ALA A 174 8.36 -4.81 -16.24
C ALA A 174 9.72 -5.42 -15.87
N ASP A 175 10.57 -4.70 -15.15
CA ASP A 175 11.86 -5.22 -14.71
C ASP A 175 11.70 -6.30 -13.64
N VAL A 176 10.82 -6.12 -12.66
CA VAL A 176 10.49 -7.17 -11.69
C VAL A 176 9.97 -8.43 -12.39
N ALA A 177 9.13 -8.27 -13.42
CA ALA A 177 8.57 -9.38 -14.18
C ALA A 177 9.57 -10.14 -15.06
N LYS A 178 10.71 -9.53 -15.40
CA LYS A 178 11.79 -10.19 -16.15
C LYS A 178 12.65 -11.10 -15.28
N ILE A 179 12.56 -10.99 -13.96
CA ILE A 179 13.38 -11.79 -13.03
C ILE A 179 12.90 -13.25 -13.09
N SER A 180 13.77 -14.12 -13.59
CA SER A 180 13.48 -15.56 -13.66
C SER A 180 13.66 -16.25 -12.31
N THR A 181 12.91 -17.33 -12.07
CA THR A 181 13.08 -18.17 -10.87
C THR A 181 14.51 -18.69 -10.73
N SER A 182 15.16 -19.07 -11.84
CA SER A 182 16.56 -19.49 -11.85
C SER A 182 17.52 -18.40 -11.37
N GLN A 183 17.24 -17.12 -11.64
CA GLN A 183 18.03 -16.01 -11.09
C GLN A 183 17.82 -15.87 -9.59
N LEU A 184 16.56 -15.95 -9.13
CA LEU A 184 16.20 -15.90 -7.72
C LEU A 184 16.84 -17.05 -6.92
N ASP A 185 16.81 -18.27 -7.45
CA ASP A 185 17.40 -19.44 -6.79
C ASP A 185 18.91 -19.28 -6.63
N ARG A 186 19.61 -18.77 -7.66
CA ARG A 186 21.04 -18.46 -7.57
C ARG A 186 21.32 -17.38 -6.53
N ALA A 187 20.53 -16.32 -6.49
CA ALA A 187 20.68 -15.25 -5.49
C ALA A 187 20.48 -15.80 -4.07
N LYS A 188 19.43 -16.60 -3.83
CA LYS A 188 19.20 -17.27 -2.54
C LYS A 188 20.37 -18.17 -2.13
N GLN A 189 20.92 -18.95 -3.06
CA GLN A 189 22.09 -19.82 -2.79
C GLN A 189 23.35 -19.02 -2.46
N GLN A 190 23.59 -17.91 -3.18
CA GLN A 190 24.73 -17.04 -2.94
C GLN A 190 24.63 -16.39 -1.55
N MET A 191 23.47 -15.85 -1.19
CA MET A 191 23.23 -15.28 0.14
C MET A 191 23.40 -16.32 1.26
N ALA A 192 22.89 -17.54 1.07
CA ALA A 192 23.07 -18.61 2.04
C ALA A 192 24.55 -19.00 2.22
N THR A 193 25.31 -19.01 1.12
CA THR A 193 26.75 -19.29 1.12
C THR A 193 27.52 -18.17 1.83
N GLU A 194 27.21 -16.91 1.53
CA GLU A 194 27.82 -15.75 2.17
C GLU A 194 27.53 -15.70 3.67
N LYS A 195 26.28 -15.94 4.08
CA LYS A 195 25.89 -16.01 5.49
C LYS A 195 26.66 -17.11 6.24
N LYS A 196 26.86 -18.26 5.60
CA LYS A 196 27.67 -19.36 6.15
C LYS A 196 29.14 -18.99 6.25
N LEU A 197 29.69 -18.32 5.24
CA LEU A 197 31.08 -17.85 5.25
C LEU A 197 31.32 -16.83 6.38
N ARG A 198 30.46 -15.82 6.50
CA ARG A 198 30.51 -14.83 7.59
C ARG A 198 30.43 -15.50 8.95
N SER A 199 29.49 -16.43 9.15
CA SER A 199 29.38 -17.19 10.40
C SER A 199 30.64 -18.00 10.75
N ASN A 200 31.36 -18.50 9.74
CA ASN A 200 32.62 -19.22 9.96
C ASN A 200 33.76 -18.27 10.31
N VAL A 201 33.82 -17.10 9.67
CA VAL A 201 34.80 -16.05 10.00
C VAL A 201 34.63 -15.59 11.44
N ASP A 202 33.39 -15.31 11.87
CA ASP A 202 33.10 -14.87 13.24
C ASP A 202 33.51 -15.92 14.29
N LYS A 203 33.25 -17.21 14.00
CA LYS A 203 33.69 -18.33 14.86
C LYS A 203 35.21 -18.43 14.95
N LEU A 204 35.92 -18.30 13.82
CA LEU A 204 37.38 -18.33 13.80
C LEU A 204 37.97 -17.14 14.57
N GLN A 205 37.44 -15.94 14.37
CA GLN A 205 37.87 -14.75 15.10
C GLN A 205 37.69 -14.93 16.62
N SER A 206 36.53 -15.45 17.04
CA SER A 206 36.23 -15.74 18.46
C SER A 206 37.24 -16.72 19.06
N GLN A 207 37.58 -17.80 18.33
CA GLN A 207 38.57 -18.78 18.78
C GLN A 207 39.99 -18.20 18.89
N VAL A 208 40.36 -17.29 17.98
CA VAL A 208 41.67 -16.62 18.01
C VAL A 208 41.77 -15.68 19.22
N THR A 209 40.72 -14.92 19.53
CA THR A 209 40.66 -14.06 20.74
C THR A 209 40.66 -14.86 22.04
N ASP A 210 39.96 -15.99 22.09
CA ASP A 210 39.94 -16.87 23.27
C ASP A 210 41.31 -17.53 23.52
N ASN A 211 42.01 -17.91 22.45
CA ASN A 211 43.35 -18.48 22.56
C ASN A 211 44.41 -17.44 22.98
N HIS A 212 44.31 -16.18 22.52
CA HIS A 212 45.21 -15.09 22.96
C HIS A 212 45.04 -14.74 24.45
N SER A 213 43.83 -14.91 24.98
CA SER A 213 43.52 -14.67 26.40
C SER A 213 44.05 -15.77 27.32
N LYS A 214 44.32 -16.97 26.79
CA LYS A 214 44.86 -18.12 27.56
C LYS A 214 46.39 -18.23 27.52
N THR A 215 47.07 -17.59 26.57
CA THR A 215 48.54 -17.63 26.42
C THR A 215 49.27 -16.43 27.02
N SER A 216 48.55 -15.42 27.50
CA SER A 216 49.13 -14.32 28.27
C SER A 216 49.35 -14.73 29.74
N ASN A 217 50.39 -15.53 29.98
CA ASN A 217 50.92 -15.72 31.33
C ASN A 217 51.51 -14.39 31.85
N PRO A 218 51.16 -13.94 33.08
CA PRO A 218 51.77 -12.76 33.67
C PRO A 218 53.23 -13.06 34.01
N VAL A 219 54.14 -12.26 33.46
CA VAL A 219 55.57 -12.26 33.82
C VAL A 219 55.69 -11.88 35.30
N PRO A 220 56.38 -12.67 36.16
CA PRO A 220 56.56 -12.32 37.56
C PRO A 220 57.42 -11.06 37.68
N SER A 221 56.92 -10.04 38.35
CA SER A 221 57.63 -8.81 38.66
C SER A 221 58.84 -9.11 39.56
N GLN A 222 60.06 -8.98 39.03
CA GLN A 222 61.27 -8.98 39.85
C GLN A 222 61.31 -7.72 40.69
N GLN A 223 61.25 -7.89 42.02
CA GLN A 223 61.53 -6.84 43.00
C GLN A 223 62.99 -6.38 42.86
N VAL A 224 63.19 -5.12 42.50
CA VAL A 224 64.49 -4.45 42.52
C VAL A 224 64.82 -4.14 43.98
N GLN A 225 65.84 -4.82 44.54
CA GLN A 225 66.44 -4.48 45.83
C GLN A 225 67.21 -3.15 45.69
N GLN A 226 66.75 -2.13 46.41
CA GLN A 226 67.46 -0.86 46.58
C GLN A 226 68.65 -1.05 47.54
N GLY A 227 69.87 -0.98 46.99
CA GLY A 227 71.09 -0.84 47.78
C GLY A 227 71.30 0.61 48.19
N ALA A 228 71.29 0.86 49.51
CA ALA A 228 71.63 2.15 50.09
C ALA A 228 73.13 2.44 49.94
N TYR A 229 73.47 3.59 49.37
CA TYR A 229 74.83 4.14 49.34
C TYR A 229 74.85 5.42 50.18
N THR A 230 75.64 5.42 51.26
CA THR A 230 76.01 6.62 52.04
C THR A 230 77.38 7.14 51.59
N PRO A 231 77.57 8.44 51.36
CA PRO A 231 78.87 9.01 51.04
C PRO A 231 79.66 9.41 52.30
N PRO A 232 81.01 9.40 52.26
CA PRO A 232 81.81 9.94 53.36
C PRO A 232 82.01 11.45 53.22
N ALA A 233 82.03 12.12 54.37
CA ALA A 233 82.25 13.55 54.53
C ALA A 233 83.72 13.93 54.37
N TYR A 234 83.94 15.09 53.74
CA TYR A 234 85.01 16.05 54.07
C TYR A 234 84.37 17.43 54.18
#